data_AF-A0A1H1U602-F1
#
_entry.id   AF-A0A1H1U602-F1
#
_cell.length_a   1.000
_cell.length_b   1.000
_cell.length_c   1.000
_cell.angle_alpha   90.00
_cell.angle_beta   90.00
_cell.angle_gamma   90.00
#
_symmetry.space_group_name_H-M   'P 1'
#
loop_
_entity.id
_entity.type
_entity.pdbx_description
1 polymer ?
#
loop_
_entity_poly.entity_id
_entity_poly.type
_entity_poly.pdbx_seq_one_letter_code
_entity_poly.pdbx_strand_id
1 'polypeptide(L)'
;MTDLETVDAAPILPVVAVVGRPNVGKSTLVNRIIGRREAVVQDVPGVTRDRVSYDADWNGKRFVLVDTGGWAPDAKGMAAQIAEQAELAIASADAVLFVVDATVGTQDVDEAVVQILRRSGKPVVLAANKVDDQRSEAEAASMWNLGLGEPFPVSALHGRGSGDLLDAILDAIPDAPREVLETERGPRRIAIVGKPNVGKSSLLNKVSGQQRVVVDNVAGTTVDPVDELVEVDGTVYNFIDTAGIRRRVKEASGHEYYASLRTHGAIERAEVCVVVIDASEPVTEQDLRILTSVEEAGRGLVVAFNKWDLTDEERRRYLDREIERDLVQFGWASHVNISATTGRHVDRLGPAIQEALAGWETRISTGKLNAFLGRIVAAHPHPVRSGKQPRILFGTQAQAGPPTFVLFTSGQIDPGYVRFVERRLREEFGFVGTPVHVEVRAREKRKDRS
;
A
#
# COMPACT_ATOMS: atom_id res chain seq x y z
N MET A 1 10.48 -33.84 -20.54
CA MET A 1 9.27 -33.35 -21.25
C MET A 1 8.15 -33.20 -20.25
N THR A 2 8.09 -32.01 -19.68
CA THR A 2 6.87 -31.34 -19.20
C THR A 2 7.31 -29.90 -19.05
N ASP A 3 7.04 -29.13 -20.10
CA ASP A 3 7.32 -27.71 -20.17
C ASP A 3 6.54 -27.02 -19.04
N LEU A 4 7.27 -26.42 -18.10
CA LEU A 4 6.71 -25.47 -17.15
C LEU A 4 6.34 -24.23 -17.95
N GLU A 5 5.04 -24.04 -18.20
CA GLU A 5 4.51 -22.79 -18.72
C GLU A 5 4.89 -21.66 -17.75
N THR A 6 5.84 -20.83 -18.18
CA THR A 6 6.16 -19.55 -17.56
C THR A 6 4.91 -18.69 -17.60
N VAL A 7 4.28 -18.48 -16.45
CA VAL A 7 3.15 -17.57 -16.31
C VAL A 7 3.66 -16.15 -16.56
N ASP A 8 3.30 -15.59 -17.72
CA ASP A 8 3.70 -14.26 -18.16
C ASP A 8 3.13 -13.21 -17.17
N ALA A 9 3.98 -12.69 -16.28
CA ALA A 9 3.60 -11.67 -15.32
C ALA A 9 3.24 -10.38 -16.09
N ALA A 10 2.02 -9.87 -15.92
CA ALA A 10 1.64 -8.60 -16.54
C ALA A 10 2.62 -7.49 -16.10
N PRO A 11 3.20 -6.73 -17.04
CA PRO A 11 4.29 -5.80 -16.74
C PRO A 11 3.84 -4.73 -15.75
N ILE A 12 4.65 -4.52 -14.70
CA ILE A 12 4.48 -3.36 -13.81
C ILE A 12 4.65 -2.11 -14.67
N LEU A 13 3.59 -1.32 -14.78
CA LEU A 13 3.63 -0.08 -15.54
C LEU A 13 4.50 0.94 -14.81
N PRO A 14 5.43 1.61 -15.50
CA PRO A 14 6.24 2.67 -14.91
C PRO A 14 5.38 3.80 -14.37
N VAL A 15 5.79 4.37 -13.24
CA VAL A 15 5.08 5.45 -12.57
C VAL A 15 5.76 6.78 -12.82
N VAL A 16 5.03 7.77 -13.31
CA VAL A 16 5.48 9.14 -13.51
C VAL A 16 4.77 10.07 -12.53
N ALA A 17 5.52 10.66 -11.60
CA ALA A 17 4.96 11.66 -10.70
C ALA A 17 4.90 13.03 -11.38
N VAL A 18 3.76 13.72 -11.30
CA VAL A 18 3.58 15.08 -11.81
C VAL A 18 3.70 16.07 -10.66
N VAL A 19 4.79 16.80 -10.62
CA VAL A 19 5.16 17.71 -9.52
C VAL A 19 5.26 19.14 -10.03
N GLY A 20 4.97 20.12 -9.18
CA GLY A 20 5.06 21.54 -9.52
C GLY A 20 4.24 22.40 -8.56
N ARG A 21 4.48 23.70 -8.53
CA ARG A 21 3.71 24.64 -7.70
C ARG A 21 2.22 24.74 -8.11
N PRO A 22 1.33 25.39 -7.34
CA PRO A 22 -0.07 25.52 -7.72
C PRO A 22 -0.16 26.37 -8.98
N ASN A 23 -1.24 26.19 -9.74
CA ASN A 23 -1.59 27.05 -10.89
C ASN A 23 -0.60 27.05 -12.07
N VAL A 24 0.42 26.20 -12.06
CA VAL A 24 1.30 25.93 -13.22
C VAL A 24 0.63 25.11 -14.31
N GLY A 25 -0.57 24.58 -14.07
CA GLY A 25 -1.35 23.81 -15.05
C GLY A 25 -1.12 22.29 -15.04
N LYS A 26 -0.63 21.71 -13.94
CA LYS A 26 -0.45 20.25 -13.75
C LYS A 26 -1.68 19.43 -14.16
N SER A 27 -2.84 19.71 -13.57
CA SER A 27 -4.07 18.94 -13.83
C SER A 27 -4.59 19.13 -15.26
N THR A 28 -4.34 20.29 -15.89
CA THR A 28 -4.63 20.52 -17.31
C THR A 28 -3.73 19.65 -18.19
N LEU A 29 -2.43 19.54 -17.84
CA LEU A 29 -1.47 18.72 -18.55
C LEU A 29 -1.77 17.22 -18.38
N VAL A 30 -2.07 16.77 -17.17
CA VAL A 30 -2.50 15.39 -16.88
C VAL A 30 -3.73 15.02 -17.71
N ASN A 31 -4.76 15.87 -17.74
CA ASN A 31 -5.95 15.67 -18.57
C ASN A 31 -5.64 15.52 -20.06
N ARG A 32 -4.64 16.26 -20.54
CA ARG A 32 -4.20 16.16 -21.93
C ARG A 32 -3.50 14.84 -22.20
N ILE A 33 -2.60 14.41 -21.31
CA ILE A 33 -1.85 13.15 -21.47
C ILE A 33 -2.80 11.95 -21.46
N ILE A 34 -3.78 11.90 -20.56
CA ILE A 34 -4.71 10.77 -20.45
C ILE A 34 -5.78 10.73 -21.56
N GLY A 35 -5.82 11.74 -22.44
CA GLY A 35 -6.76 11.81 -23.56
C GLY A 35 -8.24 11.93 -23.17
N ARG A 36 -8.55 12.17 -21.89
CA ARG A 36 -9.92 12.27 -21.32
C ARG A 36 -9.96 13.37 -20.26
N ARG A 37 -11.11 14.07 -20.12
CA ARG A 37 -11.32 15.10 -19.06
C ARG A 37 -11.68 14.44 -17.71
N GLU A 38 -10.72 13.84 -17.02
CA GLU A 38 -10.93 13.17 -15.70
C GLU A 38 -10.32 13.91 -14.50
N ALA A 39 -9.22 14.66 -14.66
CA ALA A 39 -8.71 15.52 -13.60
C ALA A 39 -9.63 16.74 -13.43
N VAL A 40 -10.39 16.75 -12.35
CA VAL A 40 -11.33 17.83 -12.03
C VAL A 40 -10.51 19.07 -11.64
N VAL A 41 -10.60 20.14 -12.45
CA VAL A 41 -10.25 21.49 -12.01
C VAL A 41 -11.39 21.98 -11.11
N GLN A 42 -11.28 21.75 -9.80
CA GLN A 42 -12.16 22.36 -8.80
C GLN A 42 -11.31 22.96 -7.67
N ASP A 43 -11.36 24.30 -7.62
CA ASP A 43 -10.86 25.16 -6.55
C ASP A 43 -11.88 25.21 -5.41
N VAL A 44 -11.94 24.17 -4.57
CA VAL A 44 -12.68 24.22 -3.28
C VAL A 44 -11.73 23.89 -2.14
N PRO A 45 -11.41 24.84 -1.25
CA PRO A 45 -10.54 24.60 -0.10
C PRO A 45 -11.21 23.68 0.94
N GLY A 46 -10.47 22.73 1.54
CA GLY A 46 -10.88 22.06 2.78
C GLY A 46 -11.02 20.52 2.77
N VAL A 47 -10.45 19.78 1.82
CA VAL A 47 -10.46 18.30 1.84
C VAL A 47 -9.04 17.77 1.66
N THR A 48 -8.57 16.98 2.62
CA THR A 48 -7.29 16.25 2.55
C THR A 48 -7.28 15.35 1.31
N ARG A 49 -6.40 15.68 0.35
CA ARG A 49 -6.33 15.03 -0.96
C ARG A 49 -5.36 13.85 -0.91
N ASP A 50 -5.90 12.64 -0.95
CA ASP A 50 -5.12 11.45 -1.31
C ASP A 50 -4.68 11.52 -2.79
N ARG A 51 -3.51 10.96 -3.08
CA ARG A 51 -2.86 10.93 -4.40
C ARG A 51 -3.79 10.34 -5.47
N VAL A 52 -3.89 11.01 -6.62
CA VAL A 52 -4.71 10.53 -7.73
C VAL A 52 -3.82 9.97 -8.84
N SER A 53 -4.02 8.70 -9.16
CA SER A 53 -3.30 7.98 -10.21
C SER A 53 -4.16 7.83 -11.45
N TYR A 54 -3.56 8.01 -12.64
CA TYR A 54 -4.22 7.89 -13.93
C TYR A 54 -3.42 7.01 -14.88
N ASP A 55 -4.07 6.12 -15.61
CA ASP A 55 -3.43 5.33 -16.66
C ASP A 55 -3.20 6.19 -17.91
N ALA A 56 -2.01 6.09 -18.50
CA ALA A 56 -1.63 6.77 -19.73
C ALA A 56 -1.04 5.78 -20.73
N ASP A 57 -1.27 6.06 -22.02
CA ASP A 57 -0.73 5.31 -23.14
C ASP A 57 -0.22 6.31 -24.18
N TRP A 58 1.03 6.13 -24.62
CA TRP A 58 1.61 6.91 -25.71
C TRP A 58 2.47 5.98 -26.56
N ASN A 59 2.27 6.00 -27.88
CA ASN A 59 2.98 5.14 -28.84
C ASN A 59 2.99 3.63 -28.45
N GLY A 60 1.92 3.15 -27.79
CA GLY A 60 1.80 1.76 -27.34
C GLY A 60 2.61 1.42 -26.08
N LYS A 61 3.35 2.37 -25.48
CA LYS A 61 3.94 2.25 -24.15
C LYS A 61 2.93 2.77 -23.11
N ARG A 62 2.62 1.93 -22.12
CA ARG A 62 1.69 2.26 -21.02
C ARG A 62 2.47 2.66 -19.77
N PHE A 63 1.97 3.67 -19.06
CA PHE A 63 2.55 4.17 -17.81
C PHE A 63 1.45 4.77 -16.92
N VAL A 64 1.76 5.01 -15.65
CA VAL A 64 0.83 5.58 -14.67
C VAL A 64 1.28 6.99 -14.29
N LEU A 65 0.41 7.98 -14.44
CA LEU A 65 0.61 9.34 -13.95
C LEU A 65 0.07 9.49 -12.52
N VAL A 66 0.88 10.00 -11.62
CA VAL A 66 0.44 10.33 -10.25
C VAL A 66 0.45 11.85 -10.09
N ASP A 67 -0.74 12.46 -9.98
CA ASP A 67 -0.88 13.90 -9.73
C ASP A 67 -0.77 14.17 -8.21
N THR A 68 0.17 15.03 -7.82
CA THR A 68 0.31 15.48 -6.43
C THR A 68 -0.75 16.51 -6.01
N GLY A 69 -1.71 16.84 -6.89
CA GLY A 69 -2.80 17.78 -6.65
C GLY A 69 -2.38 19.26 -6.73
N GLY A 70 -3.33 20.14 -7.06
CA GLY A 70 -3.22 21.60 -6.91
C GLY A 70 -3.51 22.04 -5.48
N TRP A 71 -2.79 23.03 -4.95
CA TRP A 71 -2.71 23.29 -3.51
C TRP A 71 -3.69 24.39 -3.06
N ALA A 72 -4.18 24.31 -1.81
CA ALA A 72 -4.82 25.42 -1.12
C ALA A 72 -3.82 26.00 -0.08
N PRO A 73 -3.52 27.31 -0.08
CA PRO A 73 -2.63 27.95 0.89
C PRO A 73 -3.22 27.98 2.31
N ASP A 74 -2.41 27.61 3.30
CA ASP A 74 -2.47 28.24 4.63
C ASP A 74 -1.15 28.98 4.88
N ALA A 75 -1.25 30.19 5.41
CA ALA A 75 -0.28 31.28 5.24
C ALA A 75 1.05 31.15 6.03
N LYS A 76 1.47 29.96 6.47
CA LYS A 76 2.78 29.76 7.13
C LYS A 76 3.41 28.42 6.75
N GLY A 77 4.60 28.47 6.14
CA GLY A 77 5.42 27.29 5.86
C GLY A 77 5.16 26.59 4.52
N MET A 78 4.61 27.31 3.53
CA MET A 78 4.21 26.74 2.24
C MET A 78 5.35 25.95 1.57
N ALA A 79 6.55 26.52 1.42
CA ALA A 79 7.69 25.85 0.77
C ALA A 79 8.08 24.50 1.42
N ALA A 80 7.96 24.36 2.73
CA ALA A 80 8.30 23.11 3.44
C ALA A 80 7.24 22.02 3.22
N GLN A 81 5.95 22.39 3.26
CA GLN A 81 4.85 21.47 2.99
C GLN A 81 4.91 20.95 1.54
N ILE A 82 5.28 21.84 0.63
CA ILE A 82 5.49 21.54 -0.79
C ILE A 82 6.60 20.54 -0.99
N ALA A 83 7.72 20.79 -0.30
CA ALA A 83 8.89 19.94 -0.34
C ALA A 83 8.55 18.53 0.16
N GLU A 84 7.89 18.43 1.31
CA GLU A 84 7.48 17.15 1.90
C GLU A 84 6.55 16.36 0.95
N GLN A 85 5.58 17.01 0.32
CA GLN A 85 4.67 16.35 -0.62
C GLN A 85 5.37 15.93 -1.92
N ALA A 86 6.27 16.76 -2.44
CA ALA A 86 7.10 16.41 -3.58
C ALA A 86 7.99 15.20 -3.25
N GLU A 87 8.65 15.19 -2.11
CA GLU A 87 9.51 14.09 -1.64
C GLU A 87 8.74 12.77 -1.55
N LEU A 88 7.56 12.80 -0.95
CA LEU A 88 6.71 11.64 -0.83
C LEU A 88 6.25 11.12 -2.22
N ALA A 89 5.93 12.01 -3.17
CA ALA A 89 5.47 11.62 -4.51
C ALA A 89 6.62 11.07 -5.37
N ILE A 90 7.78 11.72 -5.28
CA ILE A 90 9.01 11.33 -5.95
C ILE A 90 9.44 9.96 -5.46
N ALA A 91 9.37 9.65 -4.15
CA ALA A 91 9.82 8.38 -3.58
C ALA A 91 9.23 7.14 -4.28
N SER A 92 7.96 7.19 -4.69
CA SER A 92 7.27 6.07 -5.34
C SER A 92 7.34 6.05 -6.88
N ALA A 93 7.85 7.10 -7.52
CA ALA A 93 7.87 7.22 -8.98
C ALA A 93 9.12 6.58 -9.63
N ASP A 94 9.04 6.23 -10.91
CA ASP A 94 10.18 5.80 -11.72
C ASP A 94 10.79 6.96 -12.51
N ALA A 95 9.96 7.95 -12.88
CA ALA A 95 10.38 9.23 -13.46
C ALA A 95 9.52 10.37 -12.90
N VAL A 96 9.98 11.62 -13.05
CA VAL A 96 9.27 12.80 -12.58
C VAL A 96 9.03 13.79 -13.71
N LEU A 97 7.77 14.18 -13.90
CA LEU A 97 7.37 15.31 -14.74
C LEU A 97 7.27 16.55 -13.86
N PHE A 98 8.28 17.42 -13.93
CA PHE A 98 8.29 18.67 -13.18
C PHE A 98 7.71 19.81 -14.04
N VAL A 99 6.57 20.34 -13.63
CA VAL A 99 5.80 21.33 -14.38
C VAL A 99 6.00 22.72 -13.78
N VAL A 100 6.47 23.65 -14.60
CA VAL A 100 6.65 25.06 -14.26
C VAL A 100 5.84 25.94 -15.20
N ASP A 101 5.56 27.17 -14.78
CA ASP A 101 4.87 28.16 -15.61
C ASP A 101 5.90 29.05 -16.30
N ALA A 102 6.04 28.92 -17.62
CA ALA A 102 7.02 29.67 -18.41
C ALA A 102 6.81 31.19 -18.32
N THR A 103 5.56 31.64 -18.21
CA THR A 103 5.20 33.07 -18.23
C THR A 103 5.56 33.81 -16.95
N VAL A 104 5.73 33.07 -15.85
CA VAL A 104 6.00 33.63 -14.52
C VAL A 104 7.49 33.57 -14.17
N GLY A 105 8.24 32.65 -14.78
CA GLY A 105 9.64 32.41 -14.44
C GLY A 105 9.82 31.49 -13.22
N THR A 106 11.09 31.28 -12.85
CA THR A 106 11.50 30.44 -11.72
C THR A 106 11.21 31.12 -10.38
N GLN A 107 10.61 30.41 -9.42
CA GLN A 107 10.38 30.92 -8.06
C GLN A 107 11.18 30.13 -7.02
N ASP A 108 11.37 30.70 -5.83
CA ASP A 108 12.05 30.05 -4.69
C ASP A 108 11.44 28.67 -4.33
N VAL A 109 10.13 28.54 -4.53
CA VAL A 109 9.40 27.28 -4.34
C VAL A 109 9.82 26.22 -5.36
N ASP A 110 10.05 26.63 -6.61
CA ASP A 110 10.51 25.75 -7.68
C ASP A 110 11.95 25.28 -7.37
N GLU A 111 12.81 26.18 -6.87
CA GLU A 111 14.17 25.84 -6.43
C GLU A 111 14.20 24.84 -5.26
N ALA A 112 13.30 24.98 -4.29
CA ALA A 112 13.18 24.04 -3.18
C ALA A 112 12.82 22.62 -3.68
N VAL A 113 11.93 22.52 -4.67
CA VAL A 113 11.58 21.24 -5.30
C VAL A 113 12.76 20.69 -6.12
N VAL A 114 13.52 21.54 -6.82
CA VAL A 114 14.74 21.13 -7.54
C VAL A 114 15.76 20.46 -6.61
N GLN A 115 15.96 20.97 -5.40
CA GLN A 115 16.87 20.35 -4.43
C GLN A 115 16.43 18.94 -4.01
N ILE A 116 15.14 18.67 -3.99
CA ILE A 116 14.58 17.33 -3.70
C ILE A 116 14.77 16.42 -4.90
N LEU A 117 14.44 16.91 -6.10
CA LEU A 117 14.62 16.19 -7.35
C LEU A 117 16.07 15.75 -7.55
N ARG A 118 17.04 16.64 -7.33
CA ARG A 118 18.48 16.32 -7.40
C ARG A 118 18.90 15.26 -6.39
N ARG A 119 18.42 15.33 -5.14
CA ARG A 119 18.72 14.33 -4.11
C ARG A 119 18.08 12.97 -4.41
N SER A 120 16.95 12.95 -5.13
CA SER A 120 16.23 11.71 -5.43
C SER A 120 16.92 10.82 -6.47
N GLY A 121 17.79 11.40 -7.31
CA GLY A 121 18.48 10.68 -8.39
C GLY A 121 17.58 10.14 -9.50
N LYS A 122 16.28 10.50 -9.52
CA LYS A 122 15.33 10.01 -10.53
C LYS A 122 15.43 10.80 -11.82
N PRO A 123 15.15 10.19 -12.99
CA PRO A 123 14.99 10.93 -14.25
C PRO A 123 13.91 12.01 -14.11
N VAL A 124 14.22 13.23 -14.55
CA VAL A 124 13.32 14.38 -14.49
C VAL A 124 13.11 14.94 -15.90
N VAL A 125 11.85 15.09 -16.28
CA VAL A 125 11.43 15.82 -17.48
C VAL A 125 10.87 17.18 -17.04
N LEU A 126 11.49 18.26 -17.49
CA LEU A 126 11.08 19.62 -17.18
C LEU A 126 10.07 20.12 -18.22
N ALA A 127 8.82 20.32 -17.82
CA ALA A 127 7.77 20.88 -18.66
C ALA A 127 7.56 22.37 -18.38
N ALA A 128 7.93 23.22 -19.32
CA ALA A 128 7.65 24.65 -19.30
C ALA A 128 6.27 24.92 -19.90
N ASN A 129 5.26 24.99 -19.02
CA ASN A 129 3.86 25.07 -19.43
C ASN A 129 3.40 26.52 -19.72
N LYS A 130 2.25 26.65 -20.41
CA LYS A 130 1.61 27.90 -20.87
C LYS A 130 2.36 28.60 -22.03
N VAL A 131 3.09 27.84 -22.84
CA VAL A 131 3.73 28.34 -24.06
C VAL A 131 2.72 28.30 -25.21
N ASP A 132 1.91 29.35 -25.31
CA ASP A 132 0.80 29.40 -26.26
C ASP A 132 1.19 29.95 -27.65
N ASP A 133 2.28 30.71 -27.74
CA ASP A 133 2.80 31.28 -28.99
C ASP A 133 4.34 31.27 -29.08
N GLN A 134 4.86 31.72 -30.22
CA GLN A 134 6.30 31.73 -30.52
C GLN A 134 7.11 32.72 -29.66
N ARG A 135 6.48 33.75 -29.08
CA ARG A 135 7.17 34.68 -28.16
C ARG A 135 7.40 34.03 -26.81
N SER A 136 6.45 33.22 -26.33
CA SER A 136 6.58 32.47 -25.08
C SER A 136 7.58 31.30 -25.14
N GLU A 137 8.08 30.91 -26.32
CA GLU A 137 9.17 29.93 -26.44
C GLU A 137 10.49 30.46 -25.83
N ALA A 138 10.74 31.77 -25.94
CA ALA A 138 11.89 32.41 -25.31
C ALA A 138 11.77 32.41 -23.76
N GLU A 139 10.55 32.45 -23.23
CA GLU A 139 10.28 32.38 -21.80
C GLU A 139 10.54 30.97 -21.26
N ALA A 140 10.17 29.94 -22.02
CA ALA A 140 10.50 28.56 -21.69
C ALA A 140 12.02 28.32 -21.61
N ALA A 141 12.81 28.97 -22.49
CA ALA A 141 14.26 28.88 -22.44
C ALA A 141 14.86 29.39 -21.10
N SER A 142 14.22 30.35 -20.43
CA SER A 142 14.71 30.82 -19.13
C SER A 142 14.69 29.72 -18.04
N MET A 143 13.94 28.63 -18.25
CA MET A 143 13.85 27.51 -17.30
C MET A 143 15.11 26.64 -17.26
N TRP A 144 16.04 26.78 -18.22
CA TRP A 144 17.37 26.14 -18.13
C TRP A 144 18.10 26.50 -16.82
N ASN A 145 17.80 27.67 -16.23
CA ASN A 145 18.37 28.12 -14.97
C ASN A 145 18.08 27.19 -13.79
N LEU A 146 17.03 26.36 -13.86
CA LEU A 146 16.75 25.34 -12.84
C LEU A 146 17.78 24.20 -12.84
N GLY A 147 18.56 24.05 -13.91
CA GLY A 147 19.63 23.07 -14.02
C GLY A 147 19.13 21.63 -13.90
N LEU A 148 18.01 21.33 -14.57
CA LEU A 148 17.36 20.01 -14.64
C LEU A 148 17.39 19.42 -16.07
N GLY A 149 18.12 20.04 -17.00
CA GLY A 149 18.15 19.65 -18.41
C GLY A 149 17.36 20.60 -19.30
N GLU A 150 17.09 20.17 -20.53
CA GLU A 150 16.31 20.92 -21.52
C GLU A 150 14.83 21.07 -21.09
N PRO A 151 14.29 22.31 -21.01
CA PRO A 151 12.89 22.53 -20.76
C PRO A 151 12.06 22.27 -22.03
N PHE A 152 11.04 21.42 -21.91
CA PHE A 152 10.10 21.14 -22.98
C PHE A 152 8.96 22.17 -22.97
N PRO A 153 8.88 23.07 -23.97
CA PRO A 153 7.81 24.05 -24.05
C PRO A 153 6.47 23.38 -24.37
N VAL A 154 5.47 23.57 -23.53
CA VAL A 154 4.15 22.94 -23.70
C VAL A 154 3.02 23.93 -23.45
N SER A 155 1.94 23.80 -24.23
CA SER A 155 0.65 24.39 -23.88
C SER A 155 -0.31 23.27 -23.47
N ALA A 156 -0.48 23.09 -22.16
CA ALA A 156 -1.48 22.16 -21.63
C ALA A 156 -2.91 22.54 -22.03
N LEU A 157 -3.17 23.78 -22.45
CA LEU A 157 -4.48 24.23 -22.94
C LEU A 157 -4.66 23.96 -24.43
N HIS A 158 -3.70 24.33 -25.28
CA HIS A 158 -3.83 24.27 -26.75
C HIS A 158 -3.23 23.04 -27.42
N GLY A 159 -2.29 22.35 -26.77
CA GLY A 159 -1.79 21.03 -27.18
C GLY A 159 -0.47 21.11 -27.91
N ARG A 160 0.09 22.32 -27.98
CA ARG A 160 1.42 22.58 -28.50
C ARG A 160 2.46 21.86 -27.65
N GLY A 161 3.40 21.16 -28.28
CA GLY A 161 4.54 20.52 -27.64
C GLY A 161 4.23 19.29 -26.77
N SER A 162 2.96 18.84 -26.69
CA SER A 162 2.63 17.69 -25.85
C SER A 162 3.12 16.35 -26.40
N GLY A 163 3.30 16.23 -27.72
CA GLY A 163 3.88 15.03 -28.34
C GLY A 163 5.34 14.87 -27.95
N ASP A 164 6.16 15.90 -28.21
CA ASP A 164 7.58 15.93 -27.87
C ASP A 164 7.81 15.72 -26.36
N LEU A 165 6.95 16.32 -25.52
CA LEU A 165 6.98 16.10 -24.08
C LEU A 165 6.68 14.63 -23.71
N LEU A 166 5.73 13.99 -24.39
CA LEU A 166 5.38 12.59 -24.14
C LEU A 166 6.48 11.64 -24.61
N ASP A 167 7.13 11.94 -25.74
CA ASP A 167 8.31 11.19 -26.19
C ASP A 167 9.44 11.31 -25.16
N ALA A 168 9.71 12.51 -24.65
CA ALA A 168 10.70 12.72 -23.59
C ALA A 168 10.35 12.01 -22.27
N ILE A 169 9.05 11.92 -21.92
CA ILE A 169 8.59 11.12 -20.78
C ILE A 169 8.89 9.63 -21.02
N LEU A 170 8.61 9.10 -22.22
CA LEU A 170 8.90 7.70 -22.53
C LEU A 170 10.40 7.39 -22.52
N ASP A 171 11.25 8.33 -22.96
CA ASP A 171 12.71 8.18 -22.93
C ASP A 171 13.28 8.26 -21.50
N ALA A 172 12.64 9.04 -20.63
CA ALA A 172 13.02 9.16 -19.22
C ALA A 172 12.54 7.98 -18.35
N ILE A 173 11.50 7.28 -18.80
CA ILE A 173 11.00 6.07 -18.15
C ILE A 173 11.96 4.91 -18.47
N PRO A 174 12.38 4.10 -17.48
CA PRO A 174 13.20 2.93 -17.75
C PRO A 174 12.47 1.96 -18.71
N ASP A 175 13.17 1.51 -19.77
CA ASP A 175 12.63 0.63 -20.83
C ASP A 175 12.21 -0.76 -20.32
N ALA A 176 12.72 -1.17 -19.17
CA ALA A 176 12.31 -2.39 -18.51
C ALA A 176 11.06 -2.09 -17.65
N PRO A 177 10.00 -2.94 -17.67
CA PRO A 177 9.22 -3.16 -16.46
C PRO A 177 10.25 -3.37 -15.36
N ARG A 178 10.04 -2.85 -14.14
CA ARG A 178 10.90 -3.29 -13.03
C ARG A 178 10.97 -4.82 -13.09
N GLU A 179 12.09 -5.36 -13.58
CA GLU A 179 12.62 -6.56 -13.01
C GLU A 179 12.54 -6.27 -11.52
N VAL A 180 12.03 -7.24 -10.78
CA VAL A 180 12.12 -7.23 -9.33
C VAL A 180 13.61 -7.22 -9.03
N LEU A 181 14.26 -6.05 -9.16
CA LEU A 181 15.33 -5.65 -8.30
C LEU A 181 14.60 -5.64 -6.96
N GLU A 182 14.66 -6.81 -6.31
CA GLU A 182 14.89 -6.92 -4.89
C GLU A 182 15.88 -5.82 -4.54
N THR A 183 15.38 -4.60 -4.36
CA THR A 183 16.00 -3.67 -3.44
C THR A 183 16.06 -4.51 -2.20
N GLU A 184 17.27 -4.89 -1.76
CA GLU A 184 17.51 -5.77 -0.62
C GLU A 184 16.69 -5.23 0.55
N ARG A 185 15.43 -5.68 0.65
CA ARG A 185 14.55 -5.37 1.74
C ARG A 185 15.16 -6.18 2.84
N GLY A 186 15.64 -5.51 3.88
CA GLY A 186 16.08 -6.19 5.08
C GLY A 186 15.01 -7.20 5.55
N PRO A 187 15.38 -8.15 6.43
CA PRO A 187 14.51 -9.22 6.89
C PRO A 187 13.08 -8.76 7.18
N ARG A 188 12.11 -9.54 6.70
CA ARG A 188 10.67 -9.23 6.82
C ARG A 188 10.29 -9.04 8.28
N ARG A 189 9.42 -8.05 8.55
CA ARG A 189 9.15 -7.60 9.92
C ARG A 189 7.96 -8.33 10.52
N ILE A 190 8.18 -9.06 11.60
CA ILE A 190 7.18 -9.89 12.27
C ILE A 190 6.97 -9.40 13.70
N ALA A 191 5.73 -9.26 14.15
CA ALA A 191 5.41 -8.99 15.56
C ALA A 191 4.72 -10.19 16.21
N ILE A 192 5.10 -10.53 17.45
CA ILE A 192 4.37 -11.50 18.27
C ILE A 192 3.53 -10.73 19.29
N VAL A 193 2.21 -10.77 19.13
CA VAL A 193 1.26 -10.02 19.94
C VAL A 193 0.26 -10.96 20.63
N GLY A 194 -0.46 -10.47 21.64
CA GLY A 194 -1.39 -11.29 22.43
C GLY A 194 -1.45 -10.85 23.90
N LYS A 195 -2.44 -11.37 24.63
CA LYS A 195 -2.65 -11.05 26.06
C LYS A 195 -1.45 -11.42 26.94
N PRO A 196 -1.30 -10.86 28.14
CA PRO A 196 -0.31 -11.34 29.11
C PRO A 196 -0.40 -12.87 29.32
N ASN A 197 0.72 -13.53 29.60
CA ASN A 197 0.79 -14.95 30.00
C ASN A 197 0.29 -16.02 29.00
N VAL A 198 -0.09 -15.64 27.78
CA VAL A 198 -0.44 -16.58 26.68
C VAL A 198 0.77 -17.33 26.11
N GLY A 199 1.98 -17.00 26.54
CA GLY A 199 3.22 -17.70 26.16
C GLY A 199 4.03 -17.07 25.02
N LYS A 200 3.85 -15.77 24.72
CA LYS A 200 4.65 -15.02 23.73
C LYS A 200 6.16 -15.15 23.96
N SER A 201 6.64 -15.02 25.19
CA SER A 201 8.08 -15.09 25.52
C SER A 201 8.63 -16.50 25.35
N SER A 202 7.84 -17.52 25.75
CA SER A 202 8.18 -18.91 25.49
C SER A 202 8.25 -19.19 23.99
N LEU A 203 7.31 -18.63 23.21
CA LEU A 203 7.28 -18.79 21.77
C LEU A 203 8.49 -18.15 21.11
N LEU A 204 8.76 -16.87 21.42
CA LEU A 204 9.93 -16.17 20.91
C LEU A 204 11.21 -16.93 21.25
N ASN A 205 11.40 -17.37 22.50
CA ASN A 205 12.59 -18.14 22.87
C ASN A 205 12.68 -19.47 22.12
N LYS A 206 11.57 -20.13 21.85
CA LYS A 206 11.56 -21.41 21.11
C LYS A 206 11.93 -21.22 19.65
N VAL A 207 11.40 -20.16 19.03
CA VAL A 207 11.70 -19.77 17.64
C VAL A 207 13.14 -19.26 17.54
N SER A 208 13.57 -18.34 18.41
CA SER A 208 14.96 -17.83 18.47
C SER A 208 15.99 -18.88 18.89
N GLY A 209 15.58 -19.96 19.54
CA GLY A 209 16.45 -21.07 19.93
C GLY A 209 16.82 -22.00 18.78
N GLN A 210 16.19 -21.85 17.60
CA GLN A 210 16.46 -22.70 16.44
C GLN A 210 17.70 -22.29 15.66
N GLN A 211 18.04 -21.00 15.60
CA GLN A 211 19.37 -20.45 15.28
C GLN A 211 19.27 -18.91 15.35
N ARG A 212 20.06 -18.27 16.22
CA ARG A 212 20.20 -16.80 16.19
C ARG A 212 21.25 -16.46 15.15
N VAL A 213 20.89 -15.58 14.23
CA VAL A 213 21.86 -15.05 13.27
C VAL A 213 22.70 -13.99 13.99
N VAL A 214 24.00 -14.22 14.08
CA VAL A 214 24.94 -13.22 14.61
C VAL A 214 25.02 -12.08 13.61
N VAL A 215 24.73 -10.87 14.09
CA VAL A 215 24.54 -9.66 13.28
C VAL A 215 25.89 -9.07 12.90
N ASP A 216 26.63 -9.72 12.00
CA ASP A 216 27.86 -9.11 11.47
C ASP A 216 27.74 -8.70 10.00
N ASN A 217 26.85 -9.30 9.17
CA ASN A 217 26.79 -9.00 7.73
C ASN A 217 25.42 -9.30 7.05
N VAL A 218 24.28 -8.97 7.66
CA VAL A 218 23.01 -8.98 6.89
C VAL A 218 22.91 -7.65 6.13
N ALA A 219 23.05 -7.69 4.81
CA ALA A 219 22.99 -6.50 3.95
C ALA A 219 21.64 -5.77 4.12
N GLY A 220 21.66 -4.45 4.14
CA GLY A 220 20.44 -3.62 4.18
C GLY A 220 19.74 -3.46 5.54
N THR A 221 20.34 -3.87 6.66
CA THR A 221 19.67 -3.79 7.98
C THR A 221 20.16 -2.66 8.89
N THR A 222 19.27 -1.71 9.20
CA THR A 222 19.31 -0.91 10.44
C THR A 222 18.34 -1.53 11.44
N VAL A 223 18.83 -2.40 12.32
CA VAL A 223 17.99 -3.04 13.35
C VAL A 223 17.92 -2.12 14.57
N ASP A 224 16.70 -1.80 15.02
CA ASP A 224 16.47 -1.08 16.28
C ASP A 224 17.02 -1.95 17.43
N PRO A 225 17.74 -1.41 18.43
CA PRO A 225 18.29 -2.20 19.54
C PRO A 225 17.28 -3.04 20.35
N VAL A 226 15.98 -2.86 20.13
CA VAL A 226 14.89 -3.64 20.74
C VAL A 226 14.30 -4.73 19.86
N ASP A 227 14.74 -4.86 18.60
CA ASP A 227 14.32 -5.86 17.64
C ASP A 227 15.34 -7.02 17.55
N GLU A 228 14.93 -8.21 17.13
CA GLU A 228 15.80 -9.39 17.00
C GLU A 228 15.70 -10.04 15.62
N LEU A 229 16.86 -10.31 15.00
CA LEU A 229 16.93 -11.15 13.82
C LEU A 229 16.87 -12.63 14.20
N VAL A 230 15.90 -13.35 13.66
CA VAL A 230 15.66 -14.77 13.97
C VAL A 230 15.44 -15.55 12.68
N GLU A 231 16.14 -16.66 12.56
CA GLU A 231 15.92 -17.61 11.48
C GLU A 231 14.75 -18.55 11.82
N VAL A 232 13.76 -18.61 10.92
CA VAL A 232 12.59 -19.48 11.03
C VAL A 232 12.40 -20.17 9.69
N ASP A 233 12.43 -21.50 9.70
CA ASP A 233 12.28 -22.31 8.47
C ASP A 233 13.24 -21.89 7.34
N GLY A 234 14.52 -21.68 7.71
CA GLY A 234 15.58 -21.25 6.78
C GLY A 234 15.49 -19.79 6.30
N THR A 235 14.49 -19.02 6.77
CA THR A 235 14.31 -17.61 6.41
C THR A 235 14.61 -16.70 7.59
N VAL A 236 15.40 -15.66 7.38
CA VAL A 236 15.69 -14.67 8.42
C VAL A 236 14.58 -13.62 8.47
N TYR A 237 14.02 -13.43 9.65
CA TYR A 237 12.98 -12.43 9.95
C TYR A 237 13.47 -11.44 10.99
N ASN A 238 12.97 -10.20 10.91
CA ASN A 238 13.16 -9.19 11.95
C ASN A 238 11.94 -9.20 12.90
N PHE A 239 12.12 -9.72 14.11
CA PHE A 239 11.08 -9.71 15.14
C PHE A 239 11.07 -8.36 15.87
N ILE A 240 9.94 -7.65 15.77
CA ILE A 240 9.78 -6.29 16.29
C ILE A 240 9.40 -6.29 17.77
N ASP A 241 9.97 -5.36 18.54
CA ASP A 241 9.68 -5.09 19.97
C ASP A 241 9.82 -6.34 20.87
N THR A 242 10.91 -7.11 20.70
CA THR A 242 11.19 -8.29 21.53
C THR A 242 11.54 -7.92 22.97
N ALA A 243 12.06 -6.71 23.19
CA ALA A 243 12.38 -6.19 24.53
C ALA A 243 11.14 -6.15 25.45
N GLY A 244 9.96 -5.82 24.91
CA GLY A 244 8.69 -5.85 25.64
C GLY A 244 8.26 -7.26 26.05
N ILE A 245 8.57 -8.26 25.23
CA ILE A 245 8.30 -9.68 25.50
C ILE A 245 9.25 -10.22 26.60
N ARG A 246 10.52 -9.78 26.62
CA ARG A 246 11.52 -10.21 27.61
C ARG A 246 11.37 -9.55 28.98
N ARG A 247 11.03 -8.25 29.04
CA ARG A 247 10.86 -7.53 30.32
C ARG A 247 9.73 -8.08 31.18
N ARG A 248 8.64 -8.56 30.57
CA ARG A 248 7.51 -9.20 31.30
C ARG A 248 7.88 -10.50 32.03
N VAL A 249 9.04 -11.11 31.72
CA VAL A 249 9.56 -12.28 32.45
C VAL A 249 10.16 -11.89 33.81
N LYS A 250 10.63 -10.64 33.96
CA LYS A 250 11.35 -10.20 35.17
C LYS A 250 10.52 -9.32 36.11
N GLU A 251 9.55 -8.56 35.60
CA GLU A 251 8.74 -7.64 36.41
C GLU A 251 7.26 -7.80 36.08
N ALA A 252 6.59 -8.68 36.84
CA ALA A 252 5.14 -8.86 36.78
C ALA A 252 4.46 -7.92 37.79
N SER A 253 4.54 -6.61 37.58
CA SER A 253 3.71 -5.68 38.36
C SER A 253 3.48 -4.37 37.65
N GLY A 254 2.19 -4.09 37.40
CA GLY A 254 1.59 -2.77 37.25
C GLY A 254 2.11 -1.95 36.08
N HIS A 255 1.43 -2.02 34.92
CA HIS A 255 1.16 -0.90 34.00
C HIS A 255 0.51 -1.45 32.71
N GLU A 256 -0.76 -1.84 32.78
CA GLU A 256 -1.53 -2.32 31.61
C GLU A 256 -1.64 -1.28 30.49
N TYR A 257 -1.66 0.02 30.85
CA TYR A 257 -1.75 1.13 29.90
C TYR A 257 -0.50 1.28 28.99
N TYR A 258 0.70 1.07 29.52
CA TYR A 258 1.94 1.11 28.72
C TYR A 258 2.13 -0.18 27.90
N ALA A 259 1.49 -1.28 28.31
CA ALA A 259 1.49 -2.54 27.58
C ALA A 259 0.62 -2.47 26.30
N SER A 260 -0.49 -1.72 26.31
CA SER A 260 -1.35 -1.55 25.12
C SER A 260 -0.73 -0.61 24.08
N LEU A 261 -0.15 0.53 24.47
CA LEU A 261 0.51 1.47 23.56
C LEU A 261 1.71 0.86 22.82
N ARG A 262 2.50 0.01 23.49
CA ARG A 262 3.60 -0.72 22.85
C ARG A 262 3.12 -1.79 21.87
N THR A 263 2.03 -2.47 22.20
CA THR A 263 1.44 -3.48 21.30
C THR A 263 0.99 -2.84 19.99
N HIS A 264 0.46 -1.61 20.04
CA HIS A 264 0.05 -0.88 18.83
C HIS A 264 1.23 -0.51 17.93
N GLY A 265 2.31 0.05 18.50
CA GLY A 265 3.51 0.40 17.72
C GLY A 265 4.20 -0.82 17.09
N ALA A 266 4.17 -1.99 17.75
CA ALA A 266 4.66 -3.23 17.17
C ALA A 266 3.82 -3.69 15.97
N ILE A 267 2.48 -3.58 16.06
CA ILE A 267 1.56 -3.90 14.95
C ILE A 267 1.82 -2.98 13.75
N GLU A 268 1.93 -1.67 13.96
CA GLU A 268 2.15 -0.70 12.87
C GLU A 268 3.50 -0.87 12.15
N ARG A 269 4.52 -1.35 12.84
CA ARG A 269 5.85 -1.60 12.26
C ARG A 269 5.97 -2.96 11.57
N ALA A 270 5.12 -3.92 11.93
CA ALA A 270 5.15 -5.27 11.38
C ALA A 270 4.50 -5.34 10.00
N GLU A 271 4.87 -6.36 9.23
CA GLU A 271 4.19 -6.74 7.99
C GLU A 271 3.22 -7.89 8.27
N VAL A 272 3.62 -8.81 9.15
CA VAL A 272 2.77 -9.87 9.69
C VAL A 272 2.79 -9.86 11.22
N CYS A 273 1.62 -10.00 11.83
CA CYS A 273 1.45 -10.20 13.25
C CYS A 273 1.06 -11.65 13.54
N VAL A 274 1.83 -12.31 14.40
CA VAL A 274 1.48 -13.59 15.02
C VAL A 274 0.74 -13.31 16.31
N VAL A 275 -0.58 -13.45 16.30
CA VAL A 275 -1.44 -13.27 17.48
C VAL A 275 -1.49 -14.59 18.25
N VAL A 276 -0.94 -14.59 19.46
CA VAL A 276 -0.89 -15.76 20.34
C VAL A 276 -2.10 -15.77 21.27
N ILE A 277 -2.91 -16.82 21.17
CA ILE A 277 -4.09 -17.08 22.01
C ILE A 277 -3.84 -18.34 22.83
N ASP A 278 -4.23 -18.34 24.11
CA ASP A 278 -4.16 -19.52 24.95
C ASP A 278 -5.33 -20.48 24.62
N ALA A 279 -5.02 -21.65 24.07
CA ALA A 279 -6.01 -22.65 23.68
C ALA A 279 -6.69 -23.34 24.88
N SER A 280 -6.03 -23.32 26.05
CA SER A 280 -6.55 -23.96 27.27
C SER A 280 -7.64 -23.13 27.97
N GLU A 281 -7.75 -21.85 27.62
CA GLU A 281 -8.75 -20.93 28.15
C GLU A 281 -9.76 -20.54 27.05
N PRO A 282 -10.97 -20.06 27.43
CA PRO A 282 -11.91 -19.46 26.48
C PRO A 282 -11.33 -18.22 25.80
N VAL A 283 -11.65 -18.02 24.52
CA VAL A 283 -11.33 -16.77 23.81
C VAL A 283 -12.00 -15.59 24.53
N THR A 284 -11.23 -14.54 24.79
CA THR A 284 -11.72 -13.36 25.52
C THR A 284 -11.89 -12.15 24.60
N GLU A 285 -12.63 -11.13 25.05
CA GLU A 285 -12.74 -9.86 24.32
C GLU A 285 -11.39 -9.21 24.03
N GLN A 286 -10.40 -9.38 24.91
CA GLN A 286 -9.07 -8.81 24.68
C GLN A 286 -8.34 -9.50 23.53
N ASP A 287 -8.55 -10.80 23.30
CA ASP A 287 -8.01 -11.50 22.13
C ASP A 287 -8.64 -10.94 20.85
N LEU A 288 -9.96 -10.79 20.84
CA LEU A 288 -10.71 -10.22 19.72
C LEU A 288 -10.27 -8.79 19.40
N ARG A 289 -10.07 -7.93 20.42
CA ARG A 289 -9.57 -6.57 20.22
C ARG A 289 -8.19 -6.55 19.57
N ILE A 290 -7.29 -7.45 19.97
CA ILE A 290 -5.95 -7.54 19.35
C ILE A 290 -6.05 -7.98 17.89
N LEU A 291 -6.89 -8.97 17.58
CA LEU A 291 -7.14 -9.42 16.20
C LEU A 291 -7.70 -8.28 15.34
N THR A 292 -8.70 -7.55 15.85
CA THR A 292 -9.27 -6.37 15.17
C THR A 292 -8.21 -5.29 14.93
N SER A 293 -7.35 -4.98 15.92
CA SER A 293 -6.29 -3.98 15.72
C SER A 293 -5.27 -4.39 14.64
N VAL A 294 -5.00 -5.68 14.47
CA VAL A 294 -4.12 -6.17 13.38
C VAL A 294 -4.78 -6.00 12.02
N GLU A 295 -6.07 -6.35 11.92
CA GLU A 295 -6.88 -6.17 10.70
C GLU A 295 -7.00 -4.69 10.31
N GLU A 296 -7.35 -3.81 11.26
CA GLU A 296 -7.46 -2.36 11.06
C GLU A 296 -6.13 -1.73 10.62
N ALA A 297 -5.01 -2.22 11.16
CA ALA A 297 -3.68 -1.79 10.75
C ALA A 297 -3.26 -2.35 9.38
N GLY A 298 -4.08 -3.21 8.77
CA GLY A 298 -3.84 -3.76 7.45
C GLY A 298 -2.67 -4.73 7.39
N ARG A 299 -2.40 -5.48 8.46
CA ARG A 299 -1.24 -6.39 8.54
C ARG A 299 -1.66 -7.82 8.28
N GLY A 300 -0.75 -8.62 7.73
CA GLY A 300 -0.98 -10.06 7.66
C GLY A 300 -1.13 -10.63 9.06
N LEU A 301 -1.96 -11.66 9.20
CA LEU A 301 -2.39 -12.22 10.47
C LEU A 301 -2.21 -13.73 10.48
N VAL A 302 -1.48 -14.21 11.48
CA VAL A 302 -1.39 -15.63 11.85
C VAL A 302 -1.91 -15.78 13.26
N VAL A 303 -2.89 -16.65 13.48
CA VAL A 303 -3.42 -16.96 14.81
C VAL A 303 -2.74 -18.22 15.33
N ALA A 304 -1.96 -18.06 16.40
CA ALA A 304 -1.25 -19.15 17.05
C ALA A 304 -1.98 -19.56 18.34
N PHE A 305 -2.71 -20.67 18.30
CA PHE A 305 -3.34 -21.28 19.47
C PHE A 305 -2.28 -22.04 20.28
N ASN A 306 -1.74 -21.39 21.29
CA ASN A 306 -0.66 -21.88 22.14
C ASN A 306 -1.17 -22.68 23.35
N LYS A 307 -0.25 -23.38 24.03
CA LYS A 307 -0.54 -24.29 25.15
C LYS A 307 -1.46 -25.46 24.76
N TRP A 308 -1.34 -25.92 23.52
CA TRP A 308 -2.14 -27.03 23.00
C TRP A 308 -1.97 -28.33 23.80
N ASP A 309 -0.83 -28.50 24.46
CA ASP A 309 -0.50 -29.60 25.37
C ASP A 309 -1.38 -29.65 26.62
N LEU A 310 -2.00 -28.53 27.00
CA LEU A 310 -2.92 -28.43 28.13
C LEU A 310 -4.39 -28.66 27.73
N THR A 311 -4.68 -28.87 26.44
CA THR A 311 -6.06 -29.07 25.95
C THR A 311 -6.44 -30.55 25.96
N ASP A 312 -7.60 -30.87 26.54
CA ASP A 312 -8.25 -32.17 26.42
C ASP A 312 -9.26 -32.20 25.26
N GLU A 313 -9.93 -33.33 25.03
CA GLU A 313 -10.88 -33.48 23.92
C GLU A 313 -12.09 -32.56 24.06
N GLU A 314 -12.55 -32.34 25.29
CA GLU A 314 -13.68 -31.46 25.57
C GLU A 314 -13.34 -30.00 25.27
N ARG A 315 -12.21 -29.49 25.78
CA ARG A 315 -11.75 -28.12 25.53
C ARG A 315 -11.56 -27.85 24.05
N ARG A 316 -11.00 -28.80 23.28
CA ARG A 316 -10.84 -28.66 21.82
C ARG A 316 -12.18 -28.46 21.11
N ARG A 317 -13.21 -29.25 21.46
CA ARG A 317 -14.57 -29.09 20.90
C ARG A 317 -15.22 -27.77 21.28
N TYR A 318 -14.89 -27.19 22.43
CA TYR A 318 -15.35 -25.84 22.80
C TYR A 318 -14.60 -24.77 22.01
N LEU A 319 -13.28 -24.90 21.88
CA LEU A 319 -12.46 -23.98 21.09
C LEU A 319 -12.89 -23.95 19.63
N ASP A 320 -13.16 -25.10 19.00
CA ASP A 320 -13.64 -25.14 17.61
C ASP A 320 -14.94 -24.33 17.43
N ARG A 321 -15.87 -24.44 18.39
CA ARG A 321 -17.11 -23.65 18.40
C ARG A 321 -16.86 -22.16 18.65
N GLU A 322 -15.90 -21.82 19.50
CA GLU A 322 -15.48 -20.43 19.71
C GLU A 322 -14.85 -19.84 18.43
N ILE A 323 -14.05 -20.61 17.69
CA ILE A 323 -13.46 -20.19 16.42
C ILE A 323 -14.56 -19.93 15.38
N GLU A 324 -15.50 -20.85 15.23
CA GLU A 324 -16.62 -20.73 14.28
C GLU A 324 -17.56 -19.56 14.60
N ARG A 325 -17.71 -19.20 15.87
CA ARG A 325 -18.62 -18.13 16.31
C ARG A 325 -17.94 -16.77 16.42
N ASP A 326 -16.80 -16.72 17.09
CA ASP A 326 -16.17 -15.47 17.55
C ASP A 326 -15.03 -15.02 16.62
N LEU A 327 -14.37 -15.95 15.92
CA LEU A 327 -13.27 -15.65 14.99
C LEU A 327 -13.68 -15.71 13.52
N VAL A 328 -14.97 -15.89 13.21
CA VAL A 328 -15.48 -16.02 11.83
C VAL A 328 -15.06 -14.88 10.90
N GLN A 329 -14.97 -13.64 11.43
CA GLN A 329 -14.53 -12.47 10.67
C GLN A 329 -13.04 -12.54 10.28
N PHE A 330 -12.24 -13.30 11.02
CA PHE A 330 -10.82 -13.57 10.77
C PHE A 330 -10.60 -14.93 10.12
N GLY A 331 -11.64 -15.59 9.59
CA GLY A 331 -11.53 -16.93 8.99
C GLY A 331 -10.59 -17.01 7.77
N TRP A 332 -10.13 -15.85 7.27
CA TRP A 332 -9.10 -15.74 6.25
C TRP A 332 -7.66 -15.85 6.79
N ALA A 333 -7.47 -15.76 8.11
CA ALA A 333 -6.15 -15.86 8.75
C ALA A 333 -5.68 -17.32 8.87
N SER A 334 -4.37 -17.55 8.75
CA SER A 334 -3.81 -18.89 8.95
C SER A 334 -3.80 -19.23 10.45
N HIS A 335 -4.31 -20.41 10.80
CA HIS A 335 -4.38 -20.88 12.19
C HIS A 335 -3.36 -21.99 12.45
N VAL A 336 -2.61 -21.89 13.54
CA VAL A 336 -1.61 -22.89 13.93
C VAL A 336 -1.77 -23.26 15.40
N ASN A 337 -1.97 -24.56 15.67
CA ASN A 337 -2.04 -25.09 17.03
C ASN A 337 -0.65 -25.52 17.49
N ILE A 338 -0.11 -24.87 18.51
CA ILE A 338 1.26 -25.02 18.97
C ILE A 338 1.36 -25.21 20.49
N SER A 339 2.54 -25.68 20.92
CA SER A 339 2.95 -25.62 22.32
C SER A 339 4.34 -25.05 22.40
N ALA A 340 4.46 -23.76 22.73
CA ALA A 340 5.74 -23.07 22.83
C ALA A 340 6.71 -23.75 23.82
N THR A 341 6.19 -24.28 24.93
CA THR A 341 6.98 -24.94 25.97
C THR A 341 7.59 -26.26 25.48
N THR A 342 6.79 -27.11 24.83
CA THR A 342 7.27 -28.42 24.35
C THR A 342 7.94 -28.33 22.98
N GLY A 343 7.63 -27.29 22.21
CA GLY A 343 8.03 -27.13 20.80
C GLY A 343 7.09 -27.76 19.80
N ARG A 344 5.98 -28.36 20.24
CA ARG A 344 5.03 -29.02 19.31
C ARG A 344 4.54 -28.03 18.26
N HIS A 345 4.72 -28.40 16.98
CA HIS A 345 4.23 -27.69 15.80
C HIS A 345 4.72 -26.24 15.66
N VAL A 346 5.74 -25.82 16.41
CA VAL A 346 6.30 -24.45 16.28
C VAL A 346 6.91 -24.25 14.90
N ASP A 347 7.42 -25.32 14.28
CA ASP A 347 7.88 -25.39 12.90
C ASP A 347 6.83 -24.94 11.87
N ARG A 348 5.53 -25.12 12.15
CA ARG A 348 4.44 -24.70 11.25
C ARG A 348 4.24 -23.19 11.17
N LEU A 349 4.86 -22.42 12.07
CA LEU A 349 4.76 -20.95 12.03
C LEU A 349 5.48 -20.34 10.83
N GLY A 350 6.61 -20.91 10.40
CA GLY A 350 7.35 -20.44 9.22
C GLY A 350 6.48 -20.42 7.96
N PRO A 351 5.92 -21.58 7.56
CA PRO A 351 5.00 -21.66 6.42
C PRO A 351 3.77 -20.75 6.55
N ALA A 352 3.18 -20.64 7.75
CA ALA A 352 2.03 -19.75 7.97
C ALA A 352 2.38 -18.26 7.82
N ILE A 353 3.57 -17.85 8.27
CA ILE A 353 4.08 -16.48 8.08
C ILE A 353 4.32 -16.22 6.59
N GLN A 354 4.95 -17.16 5.88
CA GLN A 354 5.21 -17.03 4.44
C GLN A 354 3.91 -16.92 3.63
N GLU A 355 2.91 -17.75 3.96
CA GLU A 355 1.59 -17.69 3.33
C GLU A 355 0.91 -16.34 3.56
N ALA A 356 0.94 -15.83 4.80
CA ALA A 356 0.39 -14.52 5.12
C ALA A 356 1.12 -13.38 4.40
N LEU A 357 2.45 -13.43 4.29
CA LEU A 357 3.25 -12.44 3.54
C LEU A 357 2.93 -12.50 2.04
N ALA A 358 2.84 -13.70 1.46
CA ALA A 358 2.50 -13.90 0.06
C ALA A 358 1.10 -13.37 -0.26
N GLY A 359 0.12 -13.66 0.60
CA GLY A 359 -1.21 -13.06 0.52
C GLY A 359 -1.16 -11.54 0.61
N TRP A 360 -0.44 -11.01 1.59
CA TRP A 360 -0.29 -9.57 1.86
C TRP A 360 0.43 -8.80 0.75
N GLU A 361 1.20 -9.46 -0.13
CA GLU A 361 1.87 -8.79 -1.26
C GLU A 361 1.20 -9.08 -2.61
N THR A 362 0.10 -9.83 -2.60
CA THR A 362 -0.58 -10.24 -3.82
C THR A 362 -1.03 -9.03 -4.64
N ARG A 363 -0.51 -8.92 -5.86
CA ARG A 363 -0.88 -7.88 -6.83
C ARG A 363 -1.63 -8.48 -8.01
N ILE A 364 -2.77 -7.87 -8.33
CA ILE A 364 -3.66 -8.23 -9.42
C ILE A 364 -3.63 -7.11 -10.44
N SER A 365 -3.42 -7.45 -11.70
CA SER A 365 -3.49 -6.48 -12.78
C SER A 365 -4.91 -5.93 -12.93
N THR A 366 -5.01 -4.64 -13.25
CA THR A 366 -6.29 -3.96 -13.52
C THR A 366 -7.14 -4.70 -14.53
N GLY A 367 -6.54 -5.26 -15.59
CA GLY A 367 -7.24 -6.06 -16.59
C GLY A 367 -7.89 -7.33 -16.00
N LYS A 368 -7.12 -8.11 -15.23
CA LYS A 368 -7.61 -9.34 -14.57
C LYS A 368 -8.72 -9.02 -13.56
N LEU A 369 -8.55 -7.95 -12.79
CA LEU A 369 -9.56 -7.46 -11.84
C LEU A 369 -10.86 -7.05 -12.53
N ASN A 370 -10.80 -6.25 -13.59
CA ASN A 370 -12.02 -5.80 -14.28
C ASN A 370 -12.73 -6.93 -15.03
N ALA A 371 -11.98 -7.89 -15.60
CA ALA A 371 -12.56 -9.10 -16.17
C ALA A 371 -13.31 -9.92 -15.10
N PHE A 372 -12.70 -10.10 -13.93
CA PHE A 372 -13.34 -10.74 -12.79
C PHE A 372 -14.60 -9.98 -12.33
N LEU A 373 -14.51 -8.66 -12.13
CA LEU A 373 -15.63 -7.81 -11.72
C LEU A 373 -16.80 -7.92 -12.70
N GLY A 374 -16.51 -7.92 -14.01
CA GLY A 374 -17.51 -8.12 -15.06
C GLY A 374 -18.23 -9.46 -14.93
N ARG A 375 -17.51 -10.56 -14.71
CA ARG A 375 -18.10 -11.89 -14.51
C ARG A 375 -19.01 -11.96 -13.28
N ILE A 376 -18.55 -11.45 -12.14
CA ILE A 376 -19.34 -11.54 -10.89
C ILE A 376 -20.58 -10.64 -10.93
N VAL A 377 -20.49 -9.45 -11.55
CA VAL A 377 -21.63 -8.54 -11.70
C VAL A 377 -22.66 -9.12 -12.68
N ALA A 378 -22.22 -9.79 -13.75
CA ALA A 378 -23.13 -10.47 -14.67
C ALA A 378 -23.86 -11.65 -14.00
N ALA A 379 -23.15 -12.45 -13.20
CA ALA A 379 -23.74 -13.59 -12.52
C ALA A 379 -24.62 -13.19 -11.33
N HIS A 380 -24.21 -12.15 -10.58
CA HIS A 380 -24.90 -11.66 -9.38
C HIS A 380 -24.99 -10.13 -9.44
N PRO A 381 -25.95 -9.56 -10.18
CA PRO A 381 -26.09 -8.11 -10.29
C PRO A 381 -26.40 -7.44 -8.95
N HIS A 382 -25.96 -6.20 -8.77
CA HIS A 382 -26.30 -5.40 -7.58
C HIS A 382 -27.83 -5.25 -7.44
N PRO A 383 -28.43 -5.37 -6.24
CA PRO A 383 -29.87 -5.18 -6.08
C PRO A 383 -30.32 -3.77 -6.48
N VAL A 384 -31.51 -3.65 -7.08
CA VAL A 384 -32.10 -2.35 -7.40
C VAL A 384 -32.66 -1.73 -6.12
N ARG A 385 -32.25 -0.51 -5.79
CA ARG A 385 -32.85 0.28 -4.70
C ARG A 385 -33.30 1.64 -5.23
N SER A 386 -34.49 2.08 -4.83
CA SER A 386 -35.09 3.36 -5.24
C SER A 386 -35.10 3.57 -6.76
N GLY A 387 -35.39 2.50 -7.52
CA GLY A 387 -35.54 2.54 -8.98
C GLY A 387 -34.24 2.67 -9.78
N LYS A 388 -33.06 2.64 -9.14
CA LYS A 388 -31.77 2.66 -9.83
C LYS A 388 -30.88 1.50 -9.39
N GLN A 389 -30.16 0.96 -10.34
CA GLN A 389 -29.13 -0.06 -10.10
C GLN A 389 -27.76 0.62 -10.22
N PRO A 390 -27.04 0.84 -9.11
CA PRO A 390 -25.66 1.27 -9.16
C PRO A 390 -24.83 0.21 -9.88
N ARG A 391 -23.88 0.65 -10.70
CA ARG A 391 -23.00 -0.22 -11.49
C ARG A 391 -21.56 0.03 -11.09
N ILE A 392 -20.78 -1.05 -11.00
CA ILE A 392 -19.33 -0.96 -10.98
C ILE A 392 -18.89 -0.61 -12.39
N LEU A 393 -18.24 0.54 -12.54
CA LEU A 393 -17.73 1.04 -13.82
C LEU A 393 -16.34 0.48 -14.08
N PHE A 394 -15.52 0.44 -13.03
CA PHE A 394 -14.13 0.06 -13.08
C PHE A 394 -13.63 -0.26 -11.66
N GLY A 395 -12.63 -1.13 -11.55
CA GLY A 395 -11.89 -1.37 -10.32
C GLY A 395 -10.38 -1.38 -10.54
N THR A 396 -9.62 -0.95 -9.54
CA THR A 396 -8.15 -1.06 -9.52
C THR A 396 -7.68 -1.51 -8.13
N GLN A 397 -6.48 -2.08 -8.06
CA GLN A 397 -5.81 -2.34 -6.79
C GLN A 397 -4.84 -1.19 -6.49
N ALA A 398 -5.18 -0.35 -5.53
CA ALA A 398 -4.39 0.83 -5.15
C ALA A 398 -3.14 0.44 -4.35
N GLN A 399 -3.26 -0.59 -3.49
CA GLN A 399 -2.19 -1.03 -2.60
C GLN A 399 -2.10 -2.56 -2.60
N ALA A 400 -0.87 -3.07 -2.56
CA ALA A 400 -0.61 -4.52 -2.47
C ALA A 400 -0.65 -5.01 -1.02
N GLY A 401 -0.01 -4.30 -0.08
CA GLY A 401 0.05 -4.67 1.34
C GLY A 401 -0.54 -3.62 2.28
N PRO A 402 -1.77 -3.81 2.82
CA PRO A 402 -2.69 -4.91 2.47
C PRO A 402 -3.29 -4.73 1.06
N PRO A 403 -3.89 -5.79 0.47
CA PRO A 403 -4.61 -5.69 -0.79
C PRO A 403 -5.81 -4.74 -0.67
N THR A 404 -5.69 -3.55 -1.24
CA THR A 404 -6.74 -2.51 -1.23
C THR A 404 -7.26 -2.27 -2.63
N PHE A 405 -8.54 -2.59 -2.84
CA PHE A 405 -9.26 -2.45 -4.08
C PHE A 405 -10.16 -1.22 -4.04
N VAL A 406 -10.08 -0.37 -5.06
CA VAL A 406 -10.95 0.80 -5.21
C VAL A 406 -11.91 0.53 -6.37
N LEU A 407 -13.21 0.49 -6.06
CA LEU A 407 -14.29 0.33 -7.01
C LEU A 407 -14.90 1.69 -7.35
N PHE A 408 -14.83 2.06 -8.63
CA PHE A 408 -15.49 3.25 -9.15
C PHE A 408 -16.89 2.90 -9.62
N THR A 409 -17.89 3.59 -9.09
CA THR A 409 -19.29 3.18 -9.25
C THR A 409 -20.16 4.34 -9.72
N SER A 410 -21.24 4.03 -10.45
CA SER A 410 -22.19 5.05 -10.92
C SER A 410 -23.06 5.64 -9.80
N GLY A 411 -23.00 5.06 -8.60
CA GLY A 411 -23.73 5.46 -7.41
C GLY A 411 -23.32 4.61 -6.22
N GLN A 412 -23.87 4.90 -5.05
CA GLN A 412 -23.58 4.16 -3.82
C GLN A 412 -23.91 2.68 -3.96
N ILE A 413 -22.97 1.81 -3.58
CA ILE A 413 -23.14 0.35 -3.54
C ILE A 413 -23.53 -0.06 -2.11
N ASP A 414 -24.42 -1.03 -1.99
CA ASP A 414 -24.83 -1.56 -0.69
C ASP A 414 -23.65 -2.26 0.00
N PRO A 415 -23.43 -2.03 1.32
CA PRO A 415 -22.35 -2.67 2.06
C PRO A 415 -22.35 -4.20 1.99
N GLY A 416 -23.53 -4.83 1.89
CA GLY A 416 -23.65 -6.28 1.69
C GLY A 416 -23.14 -6.73 0.33
N TYR A 417 -23.28 -5.90 -0.71
CA TYR A 417 -22.70 -6.18 -2.01
C TYR A 417 -21.19 -5.94 -2.03
N VAL A 418 -20.68 -4.94 -1.28
CA VAL A 418 -19.22 -4.77 -1.08
C VAL A 418 -18.61 -6.02 -0.46
N ARG A 419 -19.22 -6.55 0.63
CA ARG A 419 -18.79 -7.81 1.25
C ARG A 419 -18.88 -9.01 0.30
N PHE A 420 -19.89 -9.03 -0.59
CA PHE A 420 -19.96 -10.05 -1.64
C PHE A 420 -18.76 -9.96 -2.59
N VAL A 421 -18.39 -8.76 -3.04
CA VAL A 421 -17.23 -8.55 -3.92
C VAL A 421 -15.94 -8.97 -3.20
N GLU A 422 -15.75 -8.55 -1.95
CA GLU A 422 -14.61 -8.94 -1.12
C GLU A 422 -14.49 -10.47 -0.99
N ARG A 423 -15.59 -11.15 -0.65
CA ARG A 423 -15.60 -12.62 -0.57
C ARG A 423 -15.24 -13.27 -1.90
N ARG A 424 -15.78 -12.78 -3.02
CA ARG A 424 -15.44 -13.30 -4.35
C ARG A 424 -13.98 -13.03 -4.74
N LEU A 425 -13.42 -11.90 -4.32
CA LEU A 425 -12.00 -11.60 -4.51
C LEU A 425 -11.14 -12.64 -3.80
N ARG A 426 -11.48 -12.99 -2.55
CA ARG A 426 -10.81 -14.04 -1.79
C ARG A 426 -10.92 -15.41 -2.45
N GLU A 427 -12.12 -15.78 -2.91
CA GLU A 427 -12.34 -17.06 -3.59
C GLU A 427 -11.55 -17.21 -4.90
N GLU A 428 -11.41 -16.13 -5.69
CA GLU A 428 -10.73 -16.18 -7.00
C GLU A 428 -9.20 -16.04 -6.89
N PHE A 429 -8.72 -15.17 -6.00
CA PHE A 429 -7.33 -14.73 -5.99
C PHE A 429 -6.55 -15.11 -4.73
N GLY A 430 -7.19 -15.73 -3.74
CA GLY A 430 -6.53 -16.14 -2.50
C GLY A 430 -6.58 -15.04 -1.44
N PHE A 431 -5.43 -14.53 -1.01
CA PHE A 431 -5.28 -13.64 0.16
C PHE A 431 -5.35 -14.34 1.52
N VAL A 432 -4.85 -15.58 1.59
CA VAL A 432 -4.72 -16.28 2.87
C VAL A 432 -3.78 -15.49 3.79
N GLY A 433 -4.17 -15.36 5.05
CA GLY A 433 -3.39 -14.65 6.05
C GLY A 433 -3.39 -13.13 5.90
N THR A 434 -4.17 -12.51 5.00
CA THR A 434 -4.22 -11.04 4.87
C THR A 434 -5.65 -10.47 4.88
N PRO A 435 -5.86 -9.29 5.49
CA PRO A 435 -7.08 -8.52 5.27
C PRO A 435 -7.16 -8.05 3.82
N VAL A 436 -8.37 -7.91 3.30
CA VAL A 436 -8.67 -7.39 1.96
C VAL A 436 -9.59 -6.20 2.12
N HIS A 437 -9.18 -5.04 1.63
CA HIS A 437 -9.96 -3.82 1.73
C HIS A 437 -10.63 -3.51 0.40
N VAL A 438 -11.92 -3.19 0.45
CA VAL A 438 -12.70 -2.78 -0.74
C VAL A 438 -13.33 -1.42 -0.47
N GLU A 439 -12.78 -0.40 -1.11
CA GLU A 439 -13.29 0.97 -1.06
C GLU A 439 -14.20 1.26 -2.26
N VAL A 440 -15.24 2.05 -2.04
CA VAL A 440 -16.19 2.45 -3.09
C VAL A 440 -16.12 3.96 -3.31
N ARG A 441 -15.76 4.37 -4.53
CA ARG A 441 -15.82 5.76 -4.98
C ARG A 441 -17.00 5.95 -5.93
N ALA A 442 -18.12 6.42 -5.36
CA ALA A 442 -19.32 6.71 -6.13
C ALA A 442 -19.22 8.06 -6.85
N ARG A 443 -19.62 8.09 -8.11
CA ARG A 443 -19.72 9.34 -8.88
C ARG A 443 -20.81 10.25 -8.31
N GLU A 444 -20.47 11.47 -7.96
CA GLU A 444 -21.47 12.48 -7.58
C GLU A 444 -22.34 12.87 -8.77
N LYS A 445 -23.65 13.03 -8.53
CA LYS A 445 -24.55 13.62 -9.54
C LYS A 445 -24.13 15.07 -9.78
N ARG A 446 -23.79 15.43 -11.01
CA ARG A 446 -23.83 16.83 -11.44
C ARG A 446 -25.24 17.35 -11.15
N LYS A 447 -25.36 18.38 -10.30
CA LYS A 447 -26.56 19.21 -10.28
C LYS A 447 -26.61 19.88 -11.66
N ASP A 448 -27.59 19.52 -12.48
CA ASP A 448 -27.86 20.24 -13.71
C ASP A 448 -28.04 21.71 -13.36
N ARG A 449 -27.18 22.56 -13.94
CA ARG A 449 -27.40 24.01 -13.95
C ARG A 449 -28.59 24.24 -14.87
N SER A 450 -29.77 24.43 -14.28
CA SER A 450 -30.92 25.04 -14.96
C SER A 450 -30.64 26.51 -15.24
#